data_AF-A0A0F4ZJH5-F1
#
_entry.id   AF-A0A0F4ZJH5-F1
#
_cell.length_a   1.000
_cell.length_b   1.000
_cell.length_c   1.000
_cell.angle_alpha   90.00
_cell.angle_beta   90.00
_cell.angle_gamma   90.00
#
_symmetry.space_group_name_H-M   'P 1'
#
loop_
_entity.id
_entity.type
_entity.pdbx_description
1 polymer ?
#
loop_
_entity_poly.entity_id
_entity_poly.type
_entity_poly.pdbx_seq_one_letter_code
_entity_poly.pdbx_strand_id
1 'polypeptide(L)'
;MITLTDTQVRSLLEGLTSAELNEFREVFSNALHQYSTDTGTGDNSVFQTPHRTSTYSANSGATTLYMPCCGPQGMGIKVVTLSSPKEGDSDPTQPSIRPTGALSLFGPTGEPLGFLHCGTLTGFRTALASMCLVHRRKKVKTLTAFGAGLQAYWHIRLSLMLRGSEVKKVHLINKSFSEGARQTLKSFYEIPAEVKQREGWADTQFDLLTPGYGEFDRVVKENLRAADVIFCCTPSTKDLFDGSILTAHEGRRKGRLIVAVGSYQPHMRELPEALVMQAVKHSDKKCTVHYHKHAQEGGVIVVDTIAGVKTEAGEIIHSKIDPSRLVELGELVMLRKMDESEQDTEDHDDEDDGCETPHKTPCNSSTTSLSPDSASSSSTSLHKRSLSRNRATERSRKDTTLNRWLYKGNVIYKSVGMGVMDLVAGMHVIKLAKAKGIGMDVPGF
;
A
#
# COMPACT_ATOMS: atom_id res chain seq x y z
N MET A 1 -22.85 -20.10 -11.43
CA MET A 1 -21.74 -19.12 -11.23
C MET A 1 -22.05 -17.73 -11.84
N ILE A 2 -21.62 -16.59 -11.25
CA ILE A 2 -21.78 -15.24 -11.88
C ILE A 2 -20.59 -14.88 -12.79
N THR A 3 -20.84 -14.18 -13.89
CA THR A 3 -19.80 -13.68 -14.81
C THR A 3 -19.83 -12.17 -14.95
N LEU A 4 -18.65 -11.54 -14.98
CA LEU A 4 -18.50 -10.08 -15.06
C LEU A 4 -17.50 -9.66 -16.14
N THR A 5 -17.98 -8.83 -17.06
CA THR A 5 -17.16 -8.18 -18.10
C THR A 5 -16.30 -7.05 -17.51
N ASP A 6 -15.24 -6.63 -18.21
CA ASP A 6 -14.39 -5.52 -17.74
C ASP A 6 -15.18 -4.22 -17.55
N THR A 7 -16.13 -3.94 -18.43
CA THR A 7 -17.00 -2.75 -18.37
C THR A 7 -17.91 -2.79 -17.14
N GLN A 8 -18.47 -3.95 -16.81
CA GLN A 8 -19.28 -4.12 -15.59
C GLN A 8 -18.43 -3.96 -14.33
N VAL A 9 -17.24 -4.55 -14.30
CA VAL A 9 -16.29 -4.38 -13.19
C VAL A 9 -15.90 -2.91 -13.04
N ARG A 10 -15.62 -2.20 -14.14
CA ARG A 10 -15.31 -0.76 -14.12
C ARG A 10 -16.46 0.07 -13.58
N SER A 11 -17.67 -0.14 -14.10
CA SER A 11 -18.87 0.59 -13.65
C SER A 11 -19.12 0.42 -12.15
N LEU A 12 -19.00 -0.82 -11.64
CA LEU A 12 -19.12 -1.10 -10.20
C LEU A 12 -18.09 -0.34 -9.37
N LEU A 13 -16.83 -0.33 -9.80
CA LEU A 13 -15.71 0.24 -9.04
C LEU A 13 -15.62 1.77 -9.14
N GLU A 14 -15.99 2.36 -10.28
CA GLU A 14 -16.06 3.82 -10.43
C GLU A 14 -17.25 4.43 -9.67
N GLY A 15 -18.32 3.65 -9.52
CA GLY A 15 -19.54 3.98 -8.82
C GLY A 15 -19.55 3.64 -7.33
N LEU A 16 -18.40 3.33 -6.71
CA LEU A 16 -18.34 3.10 -5.27
C LEU A 16 -18.67 4.37 -4.50
N THR A 17 -19.50 4.23 -3.47
CA THR A 17 -19.66 5.26 -2.44
C THR A 17 -18.44 5.32 -1.52
N SER A 18 -18.30 6.39 -0.74
CA SER A 18 -17.23 6.49 0.26
C SER A 18 -17.29 5.34 1.27
N ALA A 19 -18.50 4.93 1.69
CA ALA A 19 -18.70 3.81 2.60
C ALA A 19 -18.26 2.47 1.99
N GLU A 20 -18.68 2.17 0.76
CA GLU A 20 -18.28 0.93 0.06
C GLU A 20 -16.76 0.89 -0.17
N LEU A 21 -16.14 2.01 -0.54
CA LEU A 21 -14.70 2.07 -0.74
C LEU A 21 -13.91 1.90 0.58
N ASN A 22 -14.43 2.44 1.69
CA ASN A 22 -13.87 2.18 3.02
C ASN A 22 -14.03 0.69 3.39
N GLU A 23 -15.19 0.07 3.17
CA GLU A 23 -15.40 -1.37 3.39
C GLU A 23 -14.39 -2.21 2.58
N PHE A 24 -14.21 -1.90 1.30
CA PHE A 24 -13.18 -2.53 0.45
C PHE A 24 -11.80 -2.41 1.09
N ARG A 25 -11.41 -1.21 1.53
CA ARG A 25 -10.11 -0.97 2.17
C ARG A 25 -9.96 -1.78 3.46
N GLU A 26 -10.98 -1.82 4.32
CA GLU A 26 -10.93 -2.58 5.58
C GLU A 26 -10.78 -4.08 5.34
N VAL A 27 -11.63 -4.65 4.48
CA VAL A 27 -11.57 -6.08 4.13
C VAL A 27 -10.22 -6.44 3.51
N PHE A 28 -9.73 -5.59 2.61
CA PHE A 28 -8.45 -5.79 1.94
C PHE A 28 -7.26 -5.67 2.91
N SER A 29 -7.27 -4.66 3.78
CA SER A 29 -6.25 -4.43 4.80
C SER A 29 -6.20 -5.59 5.82
N ASN A 30 -7.37 -6.08 6.26
CA ASN A 30 -7.46 -7.21 7.18
C ASN A 30 -6.92 -8.51 6.57
N ALA A 31 -7.17 -8.76 5.29
CA ALA A 31 -6.63 -9.94 4.62
C ALA A 31 -5.10 -9.87 4.45
N LEU A 32 -4.56 -8.70 4.08
CA LEU A 32 -3.11 -8.50 4.03
C LEU A 32 -2.46 -8.68 5.40
N HIS A 33 -3.13 -8.21 6.45
CA HIS A 33 -2.68 -8.39 7.82
C HIS A 33 -2.63 -9.86 8.24
N GLN A 34 -3.69 -10.62 7.96
CA GLN A 34 -3.71 -12.06 8.22
C GLN A 34 -2.59 -12.78 7.46
N TYR A 35 -2.35 -12.41 6.20
CA TYR A 35 -1.24 -12.95 5.41
C TYR A 35 0.13 -12.66 6.04
N SER A 36 0.42 -11.40 6.40
CA SER A 36 1.73 -11.00 6.91
C SER A 36 2.05 -11.50 8.31
N THR A 37 1.04 -11.82 9.12
CA THR A 37 1.22 -12.23 10.53
C THR A 37 1.15 -13.73 10.75
N ASP A 38 0.89 -14.48 9.69
CA ASP A 38 0.85 -15.93 9.74
C ASP A 38 2.28 -16.47 9.93
N THR A 39 2.54 -17.04 11.13
CA THR A 39 3.86 -17.59 11.45
C THR A 39 4.08 -18.99 10.87
N GLY A 40 3.09 -19.57 10.18
CA GLY A 40 3.21 -20.90 9.56
C GLY A 40 3.43 -22.06 10.56
N THR A 41 3.27 -21.80 11.87
CA THR A 41 3.50 -22.76 12.96
C THR A 41 2.22 -23.35 13.53
N GLY A 42 1.06 -23.09 12.91
CA GLY A 42 -0.23 -23.66 13.27
C GLY A 42 -0.89 -24.31 12.05
N ASP A 43 -1.76 -25.28 12.29
CA ASP A 43 -2.52 -26.07 11.30
C ASP A 43 -3.47 -25.24 10.39
N ASN A 44 -3.47 -23.91 10.54
CA ASN A 44 -4.41 -22.99 9.90
C ASN A 44 -3.65 -21.87 9.16
N SER A 45 -2.85 -22.20 8.13
CA SER A 45 -2.36 -21.16 7.23
C SER A 45 -3.58 -20.44 6.63
N VAL A 46 -3.81 -19.17 6.98
CA VAL A 46 -5.07 -18.49 6.62
C VAL A 46 -5.08 -18.22 5.13
N PHE A 47 -3.94 -17.84 4.55
CA PHE A 47 -3.78 -17.64 3.12
C PHE A 47 -2.59 -18.42 2.58
N GLN A 48 -2.82 -19.18 1.52
CA GLN A 48 -1.77 -19.83 0.74
C GLN A 48 -1.64 -19.11 -0.60
N THR A 49 -0.51 -18.46 -0.82
CA THR A 49 -0.20 -17.76 -2.07
C THR A 49 1.09 -18.33 -2.67
N PRO A 50 1.01 -19.45 -3.43
CA PRO A 50 2.17 -19.95 -4.15
C PRO A 50 2.77 -18.88 -5.05
N HIS A 51 4.08 -18.99 -5.31
CA HIS A 51 4.73 -18.12 -6.29
C HIS A 51 4.04 -18.28 -7.66
N ARG A 52 3.94 -17.19 -8.41
CA ARG A 52 3.28 -17.21 -9.72
C ARG A 52 4.02 -18.16 -10.66
N THR A 53 3.27 -18.95 -11.42
CA THR A 53 3.82 -19.79 -12.49
C THR A 53 3.68 -19.05 -13.81
N SER A 54 4.59 -19.28 -14.76
CA SER A 54 4.53 -18.65 -16.09
C SER A 54 4.71 -19.65 -17.22
N THR A 55 4.01 -19.43 -18.33
CA THR A 55 4.27 -20.08 -19.62
C THR A 55 4.61 -19.03 -20.68
N TYR A 56 5.49 -19.37 -21.62
CA TYR A 56 5.87 -18.50 -22.74
C TYR A 56 5.36 -19.10 -24.05
N SER A 57 4.71 -18.26 -24.87
CA SER A 57 4.30 -18.63 -26.22
C SER A 57 5.29 -18.05 -27.22
N ALA A 58 6.05 -18.91 -27.91
CA ALA A 58 6.94 -18.49 -28.98
C ALA A 58 6.18 -17.83 -30.14
N ASN A 59 4.96 -18.29 -30.42
CA ASN A 59 4.14 -17.81 -31.54
C ASN A 59 3.69 -16.36 -31.35
N SER A 60 3.26 -15.99 -30.14
CA SER A 60 2.81 -14.63 -29.85
C SER A 60 3.87 -13.76 -29.18
N GLY A 61 4.98 -14.34 -28.73
CA GLY A 61 5.97 -13.67 -27.88
C GLY A 61 5.45 -13.32 -26.49
N ALA A 62 4.25 -13.79 -26.12
CA ALA A 62 3.59 -13.44 -24.88
C ALA A 62 3.98 -14.38 -23.74
N THR A 63 3.97 -13.83 -22.53
CA THR A 63 4.04 -14.61 -21.29
C THR A 63 2.64 -14.65 -20.67
N THR A 64 2.21 -15.83 -20.21
CA THR A 64 1.00 -16.00 -19.42
C THR A 64 1.39 -16.33 -18.00
N LEU A 65 0.90 -15.56 -17.03
CA LEU A 65 1.12 -15.73 -15.60
C LEU A 65 -0.12 -16.35 -14.96
N TYR A 66 0.09 -17.32 -14.08
CA TYR A 66 -0.91 -18.00 -13.28
C TYR A 66 -0.65 -17.66 -11.81
N MET A 67 -1.63 -17.03 -11.17
CA MET A 67 -1.51 -16.54 -9.79
C MET A 67 -2.61 -17.19 -8.92
N PRO A 68 -2.38 -18.41 -8.41
CA PRO A 68 -3.31 -19.06 -7.50
C PRO A 68 -3.24 -18.46 -6.09
N CYS A 69 -4.37 -18.49 -5.39
CA CYS A 69 -4.47 -18.16 -3.97
C CYS A 69 -5.60 -18.97 -3.34
N CYS A 70 -5.36 -19.50 -2.15
CA CYS A 70 -6.38 -20.07 -1.27
C CYS A 70 -6.46 -19.24 0.01
N GLY A 71 -7.66 -19.02 0.52
CA GLY A 71 -7.92 -18.28 1.74
C GLY A 71 -9.21 -18.72 2.43
N PRO A 72 -9.64 -18.06 3.52
CA PRO A 72 -10.82 -18.46 4.28
C PRO A 72 -12.12 -18.33 3.47
N GLN A 73 -12.13 -17.45 2.47
CA GLN A 73 -13.28 -17.22 1.60
C GLN A 73 -13.35 -18.21 0.42
N GLY A 74 -12.35 -19.10 0.28
CA GLY A 74 -12.25 -20.05 -0.82
C GLY A 74 -10.98 -19.84 -1.65
N MET A 75 -11.06 -20.17 -2.93
CA MET A 75 -9.91 -20.22 -3.84
C MET A 75 -10.09 -19.27 -5.00
N GLY A 76 -8.97 -18.79 -5.54
CA GLY A 76 -8.95 -17.97 -6.74
C GLY A 76 -7.71 -18.23 -7.57
N ILE A 77 -7.85 -18.11 -8.89
CA ILE A 77 -6.72 -18.12 -9.81
C ILE A 77 -6.89 -17.00 -10.83
N LYS A 78 -5.92 -16.09 -10.85
CA LYS A 78 -5.81 -15.10 -11.92
C LYS A 78 -4.90 -15.63 -13.00
N VAL A 79 -5.38 -15.59 -14.24
CA VAL A 79 -4.60 -15.88 -15.44
C VAL A 79 -4.47 -14.59 -16.24
N VAL A 80 -3.25 -14.11 -16.46
CA VAL A 80 -2.99 -12.86 -17.20
C VAL A 80 -1.91 -13.06 -18.24
N THR A 81 -2.18 -12.63 -19.47
CA THR A 81 -1.26 -12.70 -20.60
C THR A 81 -0.79 -11.30 -20.99
N LEU A 82 0.51 -11.15 -21.21
CA LEU A 82 1.14 -9.88 -21.57
C LEU A 82 2.44 -10.10 -22.34
N SER A 83 2.79 -9.16 -23.21
CA SER A 83 4.14 -9.09 -23.78
C SER A 83 5.11 -8.59 -22.72
N SER A 84 6.28 -9.23 -22.58
CA SER A 84 7.33 -8.71 -21.70
C SER A 84 7.91 -7.42 -22.28
N PRO A 85 8.22 -6.40 -21.46
CA PRO A 85 8.96 -5.23 -21.89
C PRO A 85 10.34 -5.68 -22.39
N LYS A 86 10.67 -5.47 -23.67
CA LYS A 86 11.99 -5.76 -24.24
C LYS A 86 12.70 -4.44 -24.55
N GLU A 87 13.94 -4.28 -24.09
CA GLU A 87 14.85 -3.27 -24.62
C GLU A 87 15.55 -3.82 -25.86
N GLY A 88 15.38 -3.17 -27.01
CA GLY A 88 16.02 -3.57 -28.28
C GLY A 88 15.29 -4.67 -29.04
N ASP A 89 15.24 -4.50 -30.37
CA ASP A 89 14.74 -5.40 -31.42
C ASP A 89 13.60 -6.33 -31.03
N SER A 90 12.45 -5.74 -30.67
CA SER A 90 11.18 -6.48 -30.73
C SER A 90 10.92 -6.83 -32.19
N ASP A 91 10.85 -8.12 -32.51
CA ASP A 91 10.39 -8.59 -33.81
C ASP A 91 9.09 -7.84 -34.16
N PRO A 92 9.09 -6.96 -35.18
CA PRO A 92 7.95 -6.12 -35.51
C PRO A 92 6.74 -6.93 -35.98
N THR A 93 6.92 -8.23 -36.25
CA THR A 93 5.82 -9.14 -36.58
C THR A 93 5.04 -9.62 -35.35
N GLN A 94 5.59 -9.52 -34.14
CA GLN A 94 4.92 -9.98 -32.93
C GLN A 94 3.95 -8.94 -32.36
N PRO A 95 2.72 -9.34 -31.97
CA PRO A 95 1.73 -8.41 -31.42
C PRO A 95 2.16 -7.89 -30.05
N SER A 96 2.03 -6.58 -29.83
CA SER A 96 2.16 -5.98 -28.49
C SER A 96 0.87 -6.21 -27.70
N ILE A 97 0.89 -7.20 -26.81
CA ILE A 97 -0.26 -7.61 -26.00
C ILE A 97 -0.25 -6.82 -24.69
N ARG A 98 -1.24 -5.92 -24.55
CA ARG A 98 -1.53 -5.27 -23.27
C ARG A 98 -2.01 -6.36 -22.28
N PRO A 99 -1.67 -6.25 -20.98
CA PRO A 99 -2.11 -7.21 -19.98
C PRO A 99 -3.62 -7.45 -20.04
N THR A 100 -4.01 -8.70 -20.30
CA THR A 100 -5.41 -9.12 -20.43
C THR A 100 -5.58 -10.52 -19.84
N GLY A 101 -6.78 -10.84 -19.35
CA GLY A 101 -7.01 -12.11 -18.70
C GLY A 101 -8.26 -12.14 -17.81
N ALA A 102 -8.34 -13.17 -16.97
CA ALA A 102 -9.49 -13.41 -16.12
C ALA A 102 -9.09 -13.91 -14.73
N LEU A 103 -10.02 -13.75 -13.79
CA LEU A 103 -9.99 -14.29 -12.45
C LEU A 103 -11.15 -15.26 -12.27
N SER A 104 -10.83 -16.52 -11.96
CA SER A 104 -11.82 -17.53 -11.53
C SER A 104 -11.81 -17.60 -10.02
N LEU A 105 -13.01 -17.63 -9.41
CA LEU A 105 -13.22 -17.67 -7.97
C LEU A 105 -14.11 -18.86 -7.60
N PHE A 106 -13.74 -19.54 -6.53
CA PHE A 106 -14.38 -20.74 -6.03
C PHE A 106 -14.59 -20.62 -4.53
N GLY A 107 -15.68 -21.17 -4.02
CA GLY A 107 -15.94 -21.19 -2.59
C GLY A 107 -15.10 -22.24 -1.88
N PRO A 108 -15.20 -22.33 -0.54
CA PRO A 108 -14.38 -23.24 0.25
C PRO A 108 -14.55 -24.72 -0.11
N THR A 109 -15.68 -25.12 -0.71
CA THR A 109 -15.95 -26.50 -1.13
C THR A 109 -15.61 -26.77 -2.60
N GLY A 110 -15.05 -25.78 -3.31
CA GLY A 110 -14.64 -25.88 -4.71
C GLY A 110 -15.73 -25.52 -5.71
N GLU A 111 -16.91 -25.13 -5.25
CA GLU A 111 -18.00 -24.66 -6.11
C GLU A 111 -17.63 -23.32 -6.78
N PRO A 112 -17.87 -23.16 -8.09
CA PRO A 112 -17.49 -21.94 -8.80
C PRO A 112 -18.43 -20.77 -8.44
N LEU A 113 -17.84 -19.71 -7.89
CA LEU A 113 -18.58 -18.53 -7.44
C LEU A 113 -18.65 -17.46 -8.52
N GLY A 114 -17.55 -17.20 -9.22
CA GLY A 114 -17.56 -16.26 -10.34
C GLY A 114 -16.35 -16.25 -11.25
N PHE A 115 -16.55 -15.65 -12.42
CA PHE A 115 -15.52 -15.45 -13.44
C PHE A 115 -15.53 -14.00 -13.91
N LEU A 116 -14.41 -13.31 -13.73
CA LEU A 116 -14.31 -11.87 -13.98
C LEU A 116 -13.17 -11.56 -14.94
N HIS A 117 -13.36 -10.61 -15.85
CA HIS A 117 -12.22 -10.01 -16.55
C HIS A 117 -11.32 -9.26 -15.55
N CYS A 118 -10.01 -9.50 -15.59
CA CYS A 118 -9.10 -9.04 -14.54
C CYS A 118 -8.40 -7.70 -14.82
N GLY A 119 -8.60 -7.10 -16.00
CA GLY A 119 -7.93 -5.86 -16.42
C GLY A 119 -8.19 -4.71 -15.44
N THR A 120 -9.44 -4.30 -15.31
CA THR A 120 -9.87 -3.24 -14.38
C THR A 120 -9.65 -3.64 -12.91
N LEU A 121 -9.97 -4.89 -12.56
CA LEU A 121 -9.77 -5.40 -11.20
C LEU A 121 -8.30 -5.30 -10.76
N THR A 122 -7.35 -5.62 -11.64
CA THR A 122 -5.91 -5.55 -11.35
C THR A 122 -5.46 -4.11 -11.10
N GLY A 123 -5.93 -3.15 -11.89
CA GLY A 123 -5.65 -1.73 -11.66
C GLY A 123 -6.21 -1.25 -10.31
N PHE A 124 -7.47 -1.58 -10.04
CA PHE A 124 -8.15 -1.21 -8.80
C PHE A 124 -7.49 -1.82 -7.56
N ARG A 125 -7.27 -3.14 -7.51
CA ARG A 125 -6.71 -3.81 -6.33
C ARG A 125 -5.27 -3.38 -6.03
N THR A 126 -4.49 -3.06 -7.07
CA THR A 126 -3.14 -2.49 -6.89
C THR A 126 -3.21 -1.09 -6.28
N ALA A 127 -4.11 -0.25 -6.79
CA ALA A 127 -4.35 1.08 -6.24
C ALA A 127 -4.92 1.04 -4.81
N LEU A 128 -5.80 0.09 -4.50
CA LEU A 128 -6.40 -0.10 -3.18
C LEU A 128 -5.34 -0.41 -2.12
N ALA A 129 -4.33 -1.22 -2.45
CA ALA A 129 -3.18 -1.45 -1.56
C ALA A 129 -2.44 -0.13 -1.26
N SER A 130 -2.19 0.68 -2.29
CA SER A 130 -1.59 2.01 -2.12
C SER A 130 -2.46 2.94 -1.27
N MET A 131 -3.79 2.79 -1.31
CA MET A 131 -4.72 3.60 -0.50
C MET A 131 -4.60 3.34 1.00
N CYS A 132 -4.16 2.15 1.43
CA CYS A 132 -3.84 1.88 2.84
C CYS A 132 -2.77 2.86 3.37
N LEU A 133 -1.87 3.36 2.52
CA LEU A 133 -0.84 4.33 2.88
C LEU A 133 -1.26 5.77 2.61
N VAL A 134 -1.96 6.03 1.50
CA VAL A 134 -2.50 7.38 1.19
C VAL A 134 -3.47 7.84 2.28
N HIS A 135 -4.33 6.94 2.77
CA HIS A 135 -5.27 7.24 3.84
C HIS A 135 -4.57 7.76 5.11
N ARG A 136 -3.38 7.22 5.44
CA ARG A 136 -2.60 7.61 6.62
C ARG A 136 -1.83 8.91 6.47
N ARG A 137 -1.75 9.50 5.28
CA ARG A 137 -1.01 10.75 5.07
C ARG A 137 -1.71 11.92 5.75
N LYS A 138 -0.95 12.76 6.44
CA LYS A 138 -1.46 14.00 7.06
C LYS A 138 -2.17 14.91 6.05
N LYS A 139 -1.59 15.06 4.86
CA LYS A 139 -2.11 15.91 3.78
C LYS A 139 -1.81 15.29 2.42
N VAL A 140 -2.74 15.42 1.48
CA VAL A 140 -2.60 14.96 0.09
C VAL A 140 -3.10 16.05 -0.86
N LYS A 141 -2.28 17.08 -1.11
CA LYS A 141 -2.65 18.23 -1.97
C LYS A 141 -2.21 18.06 -3.42
N THR A 142 -1.04 17.46 -3.63
CA THR A 142 -0.44 17.32 -4.96
C THR A 142 -0.11 15.87 -5.23
N LEU A 143 -0.72 15.33 -6.29
CA LEU A 143 -0.42 14.00 -6.83
C LEU A 143 0.46 14.16 -8.06
N THR A 144 1.47 13.31 -8.20
CA THR A 144 2.26 13.20 -9.43
C THR A 144 2.29 11.74 -9.86
N ALA A 145 1.92 11.45 -11.10
CA ALA A 145 1.89 10.09 -11.62
C ALA A 145 2.73 9.98 -12.90
N PHE A 146 3.69 9.05 -12.91
CA PHE A 146 4.36 8.62 -14.11
C PHE A 146 3.56 7.51 -14.78
N GLY A 147 3.35 7.68 -16.08
CA GLY A 147 2.47 6.84 -16.88
C GLY A 147 1.04 7.39 -16.91
N ALA A 148 0.36 7.14 -18.02
CA ALA A 148 -1.03 7.51 -18.23
C ALA A 148 -1.84 6.30 -18.71
N GLY A 149 -1.64 5.16 -18.02
CA GLY A 149 -2.39 3.92 -18.25
C GLY A 149 -3.36 3.62 -17.12
N LEU A 150 -3.93 2.41 -17.13
CA LEU A 150 -4.97 2.00 -16.19
C LEU A 150 -4.50 2.03 -14.72
N GLN A 151 -3.23 1.72 -14.46
CA GLN A 151 -2.65 1.83 -13.11
C GLN A 151 -2.65 3.27 -12.60
N ALA A 152 -2.17 4.22 -13.41
CA ALA A 152 -2.19 5.65 -13.05
C ALA A 152 -3.62 6.16 -12.83
N TYR A 153 -4.55 5.75 -13.72
CA TYR A 153 -5.97 6.08 -13.58
C TYR A 153 -6.52 5.66 -12.22
N TRP A 154 -6.39 4.39 -11.83
CA TRP A 154 -6.95 3.90 -10.57
C TRP A 154 -6.26 4.49 -9.33
N HIS A 155 -4.94 4.69 -9.36
CA HIS A 155 -4.24 5.32 -8.24
C HIS A 155 -4.72 6.77 -7.99
N ILE A 156 -4.91 7.54 -9.06
CA ILE A 156 -5.46 8.90 -8.97
C ILE A 156 -6.93 8.86 -8.58
N ARG A 157 -7.75 8.05 -9.27
CA ARG A 157 -9.20 7.93 -9.02
C ARG A 157 -9.49 7.62 -7.55
N LEU A 158 -8.86 6.58 -6.99
CA LEU A 158 -9.07 6.22 -5.58
C LEU A 158 -8.54 7.28 -4.62
N SER A 159 -7.44 7.95 -4.95
CA SER A 159 -6.94 9.08 -4.15
C SER A 159 -7.97 10.21 -4.10
N LEU A 160 -8.63 10.51 -5.21
CA LEU A 160 -9.69 11.52 -5.29
C LEU A 160 -10.96 11.08 -4.55
N MET A 161 -11.32 9.79 -4.60
CA MET A 161 -12.45 9.26 -3.81
C MET A 161 -12.22 9.34 -2.31
N LEU A 162 -10.99 9.08 -1.84
CA LEU A 162 -10.65 9.09 -0.42
C LEU A 162 -10.35 10.51 0.12
N ARG A 163 -9.68 11.35 -0.69
CA ARG A 163 -9.05 12.60 -0.22
C ARG A 163 -9.30 13.79 -1.16
N GLY A 164 -10.31 13.71 -2.02
CA GLY A 164 -10.54 14.71 -3.08
C GLY A 164 -10.65 16.15 -2.57
N SER A 165 -11.24 16.36 -1.39
CA SER A 165 -11.33 17.69 -0.73
C SER A 165 -9.97 18.37 -0.49
N GLU A 166 -8.90 17.59 -0.33
CA GLU A 166 -7.55 18.08 -0.13
C GLU A 166 -6.76 18.26 -1.41
N VAL A 167 -7.02 17.40 -2.41
CA VAL A 167 -6.29 17.40 -3.68
C VAL A 167 -6.59 18.69 -4.44
N LYS A 168 -5.53 19.35 -4.91
CA LYS A 168 -5.61 20.59 -5.70
C LYS A 168 -4.98 20.43 -7.08
N LYS A 169 -3.96 19.59 -7.20
CA LYS A 169 -3.23 19.37 -8.46
C LYS A 169 -2.90 17.90 -8.67
N VAL A 170 -3.05 17.45 -9.91
CA VAL A 170 -2.68 16.12 -10.40
C VAL A 170 -1.81 16.28 -11.65
N HIS A 171 -0.52 15.97 -11.49
CA HIS A 171 0.47 16.01 -12.55
C HIS A 171 0.61 14.62 -13.20
N LEU A 172 0.27 14.48 -14.47
CA LEU A 172 0.53 13.26 -15.26
C LEU A 172 1.81 13.46 -16.09
N ILE A 173 2.77 12.56 -15.96
CA ILE A 173 4.01 12.58 -16.74
C ILE A 173 4.03 11.33 -17.62
N ASN A 174 4.07 11.50 -18.95
CA ASN A 174 4.06 10.37 -19.87
C ASN A 174 5.14 10.50 -20.96
N LYS A 175 5.63 9.35 -21.45
CA LYS A 175 6.71 9.31 -22.46
C LYS A 175 6.38 10.01 -23.77
N SER A 176 5.09 10.10 -24.11
CA SER A 176 4.60 10.76 -25.32
C SER A 176 3.16 11.22 -25.14
N PHE A 177 2.69 12.09 -26.04
CA PHE A 177 1.30 12.54 -26.07
C PHE A 177 0.41 11.52 -26.82
N SER A 178 0.37 10.28 -26.30
CA SER A 178 -0.36 9.17 -26.94
C SER A 178 -1.87 9.28 -26.76
N GLU A 179 -2.63 8.58 -27.61
CA GLU A 179 -4.09 8.46 -27.48
C GLU A 179 -4.49 7.92 -26.10
N GLY A 180 -3.77 6.93 -25.57
CA GLY A 180 -4.00 6.40 -24.23
C GLY A 180 -3.85 7.47 -23.14
N ALA A 181 -2.84 8.34 -23.24
CA ALA A 181 -2.66 9.43 -22.29
C ALA A 181 -3.79 10.47 -22.36
N ARG A 182 -4.23 10.81 -23.58
CA ARG A 182 -5.40 11.69 -23.79
C ARG A 182 -6.66 11.06 -23.22
N GLN A 183 -6.88 9.77 -23.44
CA GLN A 183 -8.07 9.06 -22.95
C GLN A 183 -8.09 8.95 -21.42
N THR A 184 -6.95 8.70 -20.77
CA THR A 184 -6.86 8.71 -19.31
C THR A 184 -7.10 10.10 -18.72
N LEU A 185 -6.62 11.17 -19.36
CA LEU A 185 -6.95 12.52 -18.92
C LEU A 185 -8.44 12.81 -19.12
N LYS A 186 -8.98 12.43 -20.28
CA LYS A 186 -10.39 12.61 -20.64
C LYS A 186 -11.34 11.91 -19.66
N SER A 187 -11.01 10.71 -19.19
CA SER A 187 -11.88 9.97 -18.26
C SER A 187 -12.11 10.71 -16.94
N PHE A 188 -11.15 11.50 -16.44
CA PHE A 188 -11.38 12.36 -15.27
C PHE A 188 -12.32 13.53 -15.56
N TYR A 189 -12.26 14.10 -16.77
CA TYR A 189 -13.17 15.16 -17.18
C TYR A 189 -14.59 14.65 -17.44
N GLU A 190 -14.74 13.43 -17.93
CA GLU A 190 -16.03 12.76 -18.19
C GLU A 190 -16.80 12.37 -16.91
N ILE A 191 -16.14 12.31 -15.75
CA ILE A 191 -16.84 12.08 -14.47
C ILE A 191 -17.87 13.21 -14.21
N PRO A 192 -19.13 12.89 -13.86
CA PRO A 192 -20.18 13.89 -13.63
C PRO A 192 -19.82 14.93 -12.58
N ALA A 193 -20.23 16.19 -12.79
CA ALA A 193 -19.91 17.29 -11.89
C ALA A 193 -20.39 17.05 -10.44
N GLU A 194 -21.58 16.46 -10.26
CA GLU A 194 -22.12 16.07 -8.97
C GLU A 194 -21.23 15.07 -8.22
N VAL A 195 -20.60 14.13 -8.93
CA VAL A 195 -19.65 13.17 -8.36
C VAL A 195 -18.39 13.89 -7.91
N LYS A 196 -17.86 14.81 -8.73
CA LYS A 196 -16.68 15.62 -8.37
C LYS A 196 -16.92 16.50 -7.15
N GLN A 197 -18.11 17.09 -7.05
CA GLN A 197 -18.52 17.91 -5.90
C GLN A 197 -18.64 17.07 -4.64
N ARG A 198 -19.37 15.95 -4.70
CA ARG A 198 -19.53 15.01 -3.58
C ARG A 198 -18.20 14.50 -3.06
N GLU A 199 -17.26 14.19 -3.95
CA GLU A 199 -15.92 13.70 -3.60
C GLU A 199 -14.92 14.85 -3.31
N GLY A 200 -15.33 16.11 -3.45
CA GLY A 200 -14.57 17.29 -3.04
C GLY A 200 -13.45 17.75 -3.98
N TRP A 201 -13.38 17.23 -5.21
CA TRP A 201 -12.28 17.52 -6.15
C TRP A 201 -12.71 18.28 -7.41
N ALA A 202 -13.88 18.91 -7.41
CA ALA A 202 -14.40 19.69 -8.55
C ALA A 202 -13.39 20.74 -9.09
N ASP A 203 -12.62 21.36 -8.20
CA ASP A 203 -11.62 22.40 -8.54
C ASP A 203 -10.19 21.84 -8.75
N THR A 204 -10.02 20.52 -8.78
CA THR A 204 -8.70 19.91 -8.97
C THR A 204 -8.20 20.15 -10.39
N GLN A 205 -6.98 20.66 -10.50
CA GLN A 205 -6.31 20.89 -11.78
C GLN A 205 -5.55 19.64 -12.23
N PHE A 206 -5.64 19.32 -13.51
CA PHE A 206 -4.89 18.24 -14.15
C PHE A 206 -3.99 18.80 -15.24
N ASP A 207 -2.76 18.33 -15.31
CA ASP A 207 -1.81 18.64 -16.37
C ASP A 207 -1.14 17.35 -16.88
N LEU A 208 -0.82 17.35 -18.18
CA LEU A 208 -0.12 16.26 -18.85
C LEU A 208 1.19 16.78 -19.42
N LEU A 209 2.30 16.32 -18.86
CA LEU A 209 3.65 16.68 -19.24
C LEU A 209 4.29 15.55 -20.05
N THR A 210 4.96 15.91 -21.14
CA THR A 210 5.71 14.97 -21.99
C THR A 210 7.07 15.55 -22.38
N PRO A 211 8.07 14.72 -22.72
CA PRO A 211 9.43 15.19 -23.06
C PRO A 211 9.51 16.20 -24.22
N GLY A 212 8.48 16.30 -25.06
CA GLY A 212 8.43 17.30 -26.14
C GLY A 212 8.27 18.74 -25.67
N TYR A 213 8.01 18.97 -24.37
CA TYR A 213 7.93 20.30 -23.78
C TYR A 213 9.33 20.84 -23.46
N GLY A 214 9.67 22.04 -23.94
CA GLY A 214 11.03 22.58 -23.86
C GLY A 214 11.63 22.72 -22.45
N GLU A 215 10.79 22.84 -21.42
CA GLU A 215 11.22 22.91 -20.02
C GLU A 215 10.89 21.63 -19.23
N PHE A 216 10.78 20.48 -19.91
CA PHE A 216 10.36 19.21 -19.32
C PHE A 216 11.08 18.88 -18.00
N ASP A 217 12.42 18.87 -18.00
CA ASP A 217 13.19 18.50 -16.81
C ASP A 217 12.98 19.48 -15.64
N ARG A 218 12.82 20.77 -15.94
CA ARG A 218 12.52 21.79 -14.93
C ARG A 218 11.16 21.53 -14.29
N VAL A 219 10.13 21.30 -15.12
CA VAL A 219 8.76 21.05 -14.64
C VAL A 219 8.64 19.70 -13.93
N VAL A 220 9.30 18.63 -14.39
CA VAL A 220 9.36 17.34 -13.68
C VAL A 220 9.96 17.54 -12.28
N LYS A 221 11.09 18.24 -12.19
CA LYS A 221 11.74 18.55 -10.90
C LYS A 221 10.82 19.32 -9.96
N GLU A 222 10.09 20.33 -10.47
CA GLU A 222 9.11 21.11 -9.70
C GLU A 222 7.93 20.24 -9.23
N ASN A 223 7.35 19.45 -10.13
CA ASN A 223 6.22 18.56 -9.83
C ASN A 223 6.60 17.52 -8.76
N LEU A 224 7.76 16.86 -8.90
CA LEU A 224 8.26 15.90 -7.90
C LEU A 224 8.52 16.56 -6.54
N ARG A 225 9.08 17.76 -6.52
CA ARG A 225 9.31 18.50 -5.27
C ARG A 225 8.01 18.98 -4.64
N ALA A 226 6.98 19.32 -5.43
CA ALA A 226 5.68 19.72 -4.93
C ALA A 226 4.82 18.55 -4.45
N ALA A 227 5.00 17.34 -5.01
CA ALA A 227 4.18 16.17 -4.72
C ALA A 227 4.11 15.81 -3.22
N ASP A 228 2.92 15.44 -2.75
CA ASP A 228 2.70 14.72 -1.49
C ASP A 228 2.77 13.20 -1.73
N VAL A 229 2.25 12.76 -2.87
CA VAL A 229 2.26 11.37 -3.32
C VAL A 229 2.75 11.29 -4.76
N ILE A 230 3.69 10.39 -5.02
CA ILE A 230 4.22 10.10 -6.36
C ILE A 230 3.83 8.66 -6.71
N PHE A 231 3.10 8.47 -7.81
CA PHE A 231 2.77 7.16 -8.35
C PHE A 231 3.67 6.86 -9.55
N CYS A 232 4.42 5.77 -9.49
CA CYS A 232 5.18 5.23 -10.61
C CYS A 232 4.41 4.03 -11.16
N CYS A 233 3.80 4.24 -12.33
CA CYS A 233 2.85 3.31 -12.95
C CYS A 233 3.26 2.92 -14.38
N THR A 234 4.56 2.77 -14.60
CA THR A 234 5.16 2.50 -15.90
C THR A 234 5.92 1.18 -15.91
N PRO A 235 5.83 0.37 -16.98
CA PRO A 235 6.67 -0.80 -17.12
C PRO A 235 8.10 -0.40 -17.53
N SER A 236 8.77 0.41 -16.71
CA SER A 236 10.08 0.97 -17.01
C SER A 236 11.22 0.01 -16.69
N THR A 237 12.25 0.04 -17.52
CA THR A 237 13.54 -0.65 -17.35
C THR A 237 14.65 0.27 -16.84
N LYS A 238 14.32 1.56 -16.65
CA LYS A 238 15.22 2.61 -16.20
C LYS A 238 14.53 3.57 -15.24
N ASP A 239 15.34 4.26 -14.45
CA ASP A 239 14.87 5.25 -13.48
C ASP A 239 14.02 6.32 -14.17
N LEU A 240 12.89 6.68 -13.55
CA LEU A 240 11.93 7.62 -14.13
C LEU A 240 12.34 9.09 -14.01
N PHE A 241 13.26 9.38 -13.08
CA PHE A 241 13.75 10.72 -12.79
C PHE A 241 15.12 10.63 -12.12
N ASP A 242 15.89 11.72 -12.12
CA ASP A 242 17.14 11.77 -11.37
C ASP A 242 16.88 11.76 -9.85
N GLY A 243 17.48 10.79 -9.15
CA GLY A 243 17.38 10.65 -7.69
C GLY A 243 17.77 11.91 -6.92
N SER A 244 18.69 12.73 -7.46
CA SER A 244 19.14 13.99 -6.83
C SER A 244 17.99 14.97 -6.54
N ILE A 245 16.91 14.90 -7.32
CA ILE A 245 15.72 15.76 -7.18
C ILE A 245 15.10 15.63 -5.79
N LEU A 246 15.07 14.40 -5.24
CA LEU A 246 14.44 14.06 -3.97
C LEU A 246 15.45 13.79 -2.84
N THR A 247 16.69 13.43 -3.16
CA THR A 247 17.73 13.14 -2.16
C THR A 247 18.54 14.38 -1.74
N ALA A 248 18.58 15.42 -2.57
CA ALA A 248 19.19 16.70 -2.20
C ALA A 248 18.45 17.38 -1.03
N HIS A 249 19.15 18.28 -0.33
CA HIS A 249 18.62 18.97 0.86
C HIS A 249 17.22 19.57 0.64
N GLU A 250 16.99 20.27 -0.49
CA GLU A 250 15.69 20.84 -0.84
C GLU A 250 14.60 19.79 -1.03
N GLY A 251 14.92 18.69 -1.72
CA GLY A 251 14.02 17.56 -1.95
C GLY A 251 13.59 16.93 -0.63
N ARG A 252 14.51 16.79 0.31
CA ARG A 252 14.29 16.18 1.63
C ARG A 252 13.48 17.03 2.61
N ARG A 253 13.19 18.30 2.30
CA ARG A 253 12.41 19.19 3.20
C ARG A 253 10.95 18.75 3.37
N LYS A 254 10.45 17.90 2.48
CA LYS A 254 9.07 17.40 2.49
C LYS A 254 9.10 15.88 2.50
N GLY A 255 8.39 15.27 3.44
CA GLY A 255 8.17 13.83 3.43
C GLY A 255 7.10 13.46 2.41
N ARG A 256 7.35 12.42 1.60
CA ARG A 256 6.46 11.98 0.52
C ARG A 256 6.15 10.50 0.63
N LEU A 257 4.99 10.12 0.09
CA LEU A 257 4.71 8.73 -0.24
C LEU A 257 5.05 8.51 -1.71
N ILE A 258 5.89 7.52 -2.01
CA ILE A 258 6.30 7.16 -3.36
C ILE A 258 5.86 5.72 -3.59
N VAL A 259 4.95 5.51 -4.53
CA VAL A 259 4.32 4.22 -4.81
C VAL A 259 4.85 3.72 -6.14
N ALA A 260 5.62 2.64 -6.14
CA ALA A 260 6.17 2.01 -7.33
C ALA A 260 5.48 0.68 -7.60
N VAL A 261 4.71 0.62 -8.69
CA VAL A 261 3.84 -0.51 -9.05
C VAL A 261 4.00 -0.96 -10.49
N GLY A 262 4.73 -0.20 -11.30
CA GLY A 262 4.90 -0.45 -12.73
C GLY A 262 6.03 -1.45 -13.03
N SER A 263 7.11 -1.49 -12.23
CA SER A 263 8.16 -2.51 -12.33
C SER A 263 7.81 -3.79 -11.57
N TYR A 264 7.80 -4.95 -12.23
CA TYR A 264 7.43 -6.24 -11.62
C TYR A 264 8.30 -7.41 -12.10
N GLN A 265 9.42 -7.12 -12.76
CA GLN A 265 10.41 -8.11 -13.18
C GLN A 265 11.81 -7.67 -12.72
N PRO A 266 12.76 -8.60 -12.50
CA PRO A 266 14.08 -8.28 -11.94
C PRO A 266 14.83 -7.18 -12.68
N HIS A 267 14.70 -7.09 -14.01
CA HIS A 267 15.40 -6.11 -14.84
C HIS A 267 14.66 -4.77 -14.95
N MET A 268 13.40 -4.71 -14.50
CA MET A 268 12.60 -3.48 -14.52
C MET A 268 12.94 -2.60 -13.31
N ARG A 269 12.94 -1.29 -13.49
CA ARG A 269 13.13 -0.32 -12.40
C ARG A 269 12.39 0.96 -12.72
N GLU A 270 11.77 1.54 -11.70
CA GLU A 270 11.14 2.87 -11.78
C GLU A 270 11.84 3.91 -10.91
N LEU A 271 12.42 3.47 -9.79
CA LEU A 271 12.99 4.33 -8.77
C LEU A 271 14.52 4.34 -8.82
N PRO A 272 15.16 5.52 -8.65
CA PRO A 272 16.61 5.62 -8.52
C PRO A 272 17.15 4.88 -7.30
N GLU A 273 18.25 4.16 -7.47
CA GLU A 273 18.94 3.45 -6.39
C GLU A 273 19.26 4.38 -5.19
N ALA A 274 19.74 5.59 -5.47
CA ALA A 274 20.07 6.57 -4.42
C ALA A 274 18.86 6.91 -3.53
N LEU A 275 17.65 6.93 -4.10
CA LEU A 275 16.41 7.18 -3.37
C LEU A 275 16.03 5.98 -2.48
N VAL A 276 16.12 4.77 -3.03
CA VAL A 276 15.86 3.51 -2.30
C VAL A 276 16.84 3.37 -1.13
N MET A 277 18.13 3.58 -1.38
CA MET A 277 19.17 3.53 -0.35
C MET A 277 18.99 4.60 0.72
N GLN A 278 18.54 5.80 0.37
CA GLN A 278 18.24 6.84 1.36
C GLN A 278 17.08 6.46 2.27
N ALA A 279 16.06 5.77 1.77
CA ALA A 279 14.90 5.37 2.58
C ALA A 279 15.26 4.38 3.69
N VAL A 280 16.34 3.61 3.56
CA VAL A 280 16.80 2.63 4.57
C VAL A 280 17.92 3.15 5.47
N LYS A 281 18.40 4.39 5.28
CA LYS A 281 19.42 4.98 6.16
C LYS A 281 18.81 5.22 7.54
N HIS A 282 19.31 4.52 8.55
CA HIS A 282 19.04 4.89 9.94
C HIS A 282 19.92 6.06 10.33
N SER A 283 19.34 7.05 11.02
CA SER A 283 20.15 8.01 11.76
C SER A 283 20.80 7.29 12.94
N ASP A 284 21.95 6.65 12.72
CA ASP A 284 22.77 6.01 13.77
C ASP A 284 23.35 7.02 14.78
N LYS A 285 23.06 8.31 14.63
CA LYS A 285 23.42 9.31 15.62
C LYS A 285 22.23 9.54 16.55
N LYS A 286 22.45 9.24 17.83
CA LYS A 286 21.72 9.81 18.97
C LYS A 286 21.51 11.30 18.66
N CYS A 287 20.30 11.68 18.26
CA CYS A 287 19.98 13.07 18.03
C CYS A 287 19.97 13.75 19.40
N THR A 288 21.09 14.39 19.75
CA THR A 288 21.09 15.51 20.67
C THR A 288 20.00 16.45 20.18
N VAL A 289 19.06 16.79 21.05
CA VAL A 289 17.89 17.62 20.76
C VAL A 289 18.38 19.01 20.37
N HIS A 290 18.74 19.20 19.10
CA HIS A 290 18.95 20.51 18.51
C HIS A 290 17.71 20.84 17.68
N TYR A 291 16.98 21.85 18.18
CA TYR A 291 15.73 22.39 17.65
C TYR A 291 15.99 23.19 16.36
N HIS A 292 16.64 22.59 15.38
CA HIS A 292 16.81 23.16 14.04
C HIS A 292 16.05 22.29 13.05
N LYS A 293 15.36 22.97 12.13
CA LYS A 293 14.42 22.48 11.12
C LYS A 293 15.13 21.65 10.03
N HIS A 294 15.89 20.64 10.44
CA HIS A 294 16.73 19.82 9.55
C HIS A 294 15.86 18.92 8.67
N ALA A 295 16.23 18.84 7.39
CA ALA A 295 15.67 17.88 6.46
C ALA A 295 15.98 16.46 6.98
N GLN A 296 14.94 15.71 7.35
CA GLN A 296 15.10 14.40 7.96
C GLN A 296 15.69 13.41 6.94
N GLU A 297 16.72 12.66 7.34
CA GLU A 297 17.25 11.53 6.58
C GLU A 297 16.60 10.23 7.06
N GLY A 298 16.51 9.25 6.16
CA GLY A 298 15.81 7.99 6.39
C GLY A 298 14.35 8.01 5.94
N GLY A 299 13.69 6.89 6.17
CA GLY A 299 12.31 6.63 5.80
C GLY A 299 11.92 5.21 6.15
N VAL A 300 10.92 4.69 5.45
CA VAL A 300 10.56 3.27 5.48
C VAL A 300 10.25 2.79 4.06
N ILE A 301 10.68 1.57 3.75
CA ILE A 301 10.24 0.86 2.55
C ILE A 301 9.17 -0.14 2.97
N VAL A 302 7.96 0.11 2.50
CA VAL A 302 6.80 -0.77 2.66
C VAL A 302 6.68 -1.61 1.40
N VAL A 303 6.35 -2.88 1.56
CA VAL A 303 6.18 -3.83 0.46
C VAL A 303 4.89 -4.60 0.60
N ASP A 304 4.36 -5.16 -0.48
CA ASP A 304 3.23 -6.08 -0.38
C ASP A 304 3.62 -7.43 0.23
N THR A 305 4.74 -7.99 -0.22
CA THR A 305 5.40 -9.17 0.35
C THR A 305 6.90 -9.04 0.27
N ILE A 306 7.60 -9.40 1.34
CA ILE A 306 9.05 -9.49 1.35
C ILE A 306 9.54 -10.59 0.40
N ALA A 307 8.83 -11.72 0.33
CA ALA A 307 9.21 -12.84 -0.52
C ALA A 307 9.15 -12.47 -2.02
N GLY A 308 8.09 -11.78 -2.44
CA GLY A 308 7.91 -11.38 -3.85
C GLY A 308 8.88 -10.30 -4.30
N VAL A 309 9.09 -9.24 -3.52
CA VAL A 309 9.99 -8.15 -3.93
C VAL A 309 11.44 -8.59 -4.06
N LYS A 310 11.87 -9.63 -3.31
CA LYS A 310 13.22 -10.20 -3.42
C LYS A 310 13.50 -10.85 -4.76
N THR A 311 12.47 -11.32 -5.46
CA THR A 311 12.61 -12.01 -6.75
C THR A 311 12.08 -11.21 -7.92
N GLU A 312 11.20 -10.23 -7.70
CA GLU A 312 10.50 -9.52 -8.79
C GLU A 312 10.78 -8.01 -8.82
N ALA A 313 11.09 -7.37 -7.69
CA ALA A 313 11.25 -5.91 -7.64
C ALA A 313 12.69 -5.49 -7.97
N GLY A 314 12.94 -5.15 -9.23
CA GLY A 314 14.28 -4.79 -9.69
C GLY A 314 14.94 -3.67 -8.87
N GLU A 315 14.23 -2.60 -8.49
CA GLU A 315 14.83 -1.55 -7.64
C GLU A 315 15.29 -2.04 -6.25
N ILE A 316 14.67 -3.08 -5.67
CA ILE A 316 15.06 -3.68 -4.39
C ILE A 316 16.25 -4.63 -4.60
N ILE A 317 16.19 -5.44 -5.65
CA ILE A 317 17.22 -6.42 -6.01
C ILE A 317 18.54 -5.72 -6.33
N HIS A 318 18.51 -4.71 -7.21
CA HIS A 318 19.70 -3.98 -7.64
C HIS A 318 20.36 -3.21 -6.49
N SER A 319 19.54 -2.57 -5.65
CA SER A 319 20.04 -1.81 -4.48
C SER A 319 20.49 -2.71 -3.32
N LYS A 320 20.34 -4.04 -3.44
CA LYS A 320 20.72 -5.04 -2.42
C LYS A 320 20.15 -4.74 -1.03
N ILE A 321 18.89 -4.32 -0.98
CA ILE A 321 18.24 -3.99 0.29
C ILE A 321 18.05 -5.26 1.11
N ASP A 322 18.54 -5.22 2.35
CA ASP A 322 18.35 -6.31 3.30
C ASP A 322 16.86 -6.43 3.68
N PRO A 323 16.27 -7.65 3.67
CA PRO A 323 14.86 -7.86 4.02
C PRO A 323 14.45 -7.30 5.39
N SER A 324 15.37 -7.23 6.37
CA SER A 324 15.10 -6.63 7.68
C SER A 324 14.85 -5.11 7.65
N ARG A 325 15.11 -4.46 6.51
CA ARG A 325 14.83 -3.04 6.27
C ARG A 325 13.49 -2.81 5.56
N LEU A 326 12.77 -3.88 5.24
CA LEU A 326 11.46 -3.83 4.60
C LEU A 326 10.37 -4.09 5.64
N VAL A 327 9.19 -3.50 5.42
CA VAL A 327 8.01 -3.74 6.25
C VAL A 327 6.87 -4.16 5.34
N GLU A 328 6.21 -5.27 5.63
CA GLU A 328 5.04 -5.66 4.85
C GLU A 328 3.84 -4.75 5.16
N LEU A 329 3.06 -4.44 4.13
CA LEU A 329 1.88 -3.60 4.25
C LEU A 329 0.87 -4.16 5.26
N GLY A 330 0.75 -5.50 5.35
CA GLY A 330 -0.12 -6.17 6.31
C GLY A 330 0.28 -5.98 7.77
N GLU A 331 1.58 -5.79 8.06
CA GLU A 331 2.05 -5.52 9.43
C GLU A 331 1.63 -4.12 9.90
N LEU A 332 1.54 -3.16 8.98
CA LEU A 332 1.16 -1.78 9.30
C LEU A 332 -0.27 -1.62 9.80
N VAL A 333 -1.11 -2.63 9.56
CA VAL A 333 -2.52 -2.66 9.97
C VAL A 333 -2.65 -2.79 11.49
N MET A 334 -1.67 -3.42 12.17
CA MET A 334 -1.68 -3.49 13.65
C MET A 334 -1.59 -2.13 14.31
N LEU A 335 -0.81 -1.20 13.73
CA LEU A 335 -0.61 0.13 14.31
C LEU A 335 -1.93 0.90 14.39
N ARG A 336 -2.86 0.63 13.48
CA ARG A 336 -4.19 1.27 13.48
C ARG A 336 -5.06 0.81 14.65
N LYS A 337 -5.08 -0.50 14.93
CA LYS A 337 -5.91 -1.05 16.02
C LYS A 337 -5.46 -0.56 17.39
N MET A 338 -4.16 -0.29 17.53
CA MET A 338 -3.59 0.30 18.75
C MET A 338 -3.99 1.78 18.88
N ASP A 339 -3.84 2.56 17.81
CA ASP A 339 -4.22 3.99 17.78
C ASP A 339 -5.75 4.19 18.06
N GLU A 340 -6.62 3.32 17.51
CA GLU A 340 -8.08 3.37 17.73
C GLU A 340 -8.44 2.97 19.19
N SER A 341 -7.79 1.95 19.75
CA SER A 341 -8.03 1.54 21.14
C SER A 341 -7.50 2.53 22.20
N GLU A 342 -6.45 3.29 21.87
CA GLU A 342 -5.91 4.33 22.76
C GLU A 342 -6.79 5.60 22.75
N GLN A 343 -7.41 5.94 21.61
CA GLN A 343 -8.37 7.05 21.52
C GLN A 343 -9.70 6.74 22.23
N ASP A 344 -10.22 5.51 22.11
CA ASP A 344 -11.46 5.10 22.80
C ASP A 344 -11.30 5.05 24.33
N THR A 345 -10.06 4.92 24.85
CA THR A 345 -9.79 5.00 26.30
C THR A 345 -9.61 6.43 26.81
N GLU A 346 -9.14 7.36 25.97
CA GLU A 346 -9.00 8.78 26.37
C GLU A 346 -10.35 9.51 26.39
N ASP A 347 -11.34 9.10 25.57
CA ASP A 347 -12.68 9.70 25.54
C ASP A 347 -13.62 9.20 26.67
N HIS A 348 -13.19 8.24 27.50
CA HIS A 348 -14.00 7.66 28.59
C HIS A 348 -13.63 8.11 30.00
N ASP A 349 -12.55 8.86 30.18
CA ASP A 349 -12.03 9.28 31.50
C ASP A 349 -12.39 10.74 31.88
N ASP A 350 -13.18 11.47 31.07
CA ASP A 350 -13.53 12.89 31.30
C ASP A 350 -14.95 13.14 31.88
N GLU A 351 -15.65 12.12 32.37
CA GLU A 351 -16.91 12.28 33.13
C GLU A 351 -16.93 11.43 34.40
N ASP A 352 -16.17 11.81 35.44
CA ASP A 352 -16.63 11.84 36.84
C ASP A 352 -15.48 12.32 37.75
N ASP A 353 -15.49 13.58 38.18
CA ASP A 353 -14.83 13.94 39.44
C ASP A 353 -15.63 15.06 40.14
N GLY A 354 -16.72 14.64 40.77
CA GLY A 354 -17.46 15.41 41.76
C GLY A 354 -16.68 15.55 43.06
N CYS A 355 -16.12 16.74 43.25
CA CYS A 355 -15.68 17.37 44.51
C CYS A 355 -16.20 16.74 45.82
N GLU A 356 -15.29 16.32 46.72
CA GLU A 356 -15.49 16.45 48.17
C GLU A 356 -14.16 16.51 48.98
N THR A 357 -14.18 17.33 50.02
CA THR A 357 -13.07 17.95 50.78
C THR A 357 -12.34 17.07 51.81
N PRO A 358 -11.15 17.49 52.34
CA PRO A 358 -10.29 16.65 53.17
C PRO A 358 -10.49 16.85 54.68
N HIS A 359 -10.53 15.75 55.45
CA HIS A 359 -10.40 15.80 56.91
C HIS A 359 -9.44 14.73 57.48
N LYS A 360 -8.30 15.25 57.97
CA LYS A 360 -7.50 14.92 59.18
C LYS A 360 -7.44 13.48 59.73
N THR A 361 -6.19 13.03 59.86
CA THR A 361 -5.57 12.01 60.75
C THR A 361 -6.05 12.07 62.22
N PRO A 362 -5.86 11.03 63.08
CA PRO A 362 -4.52 10.50 63.44
C PRO A 362 -4.37 9.00 63.78
N CYS A 363 -3.09 8.64 63.87
CA CYS A 363 -2.48 7.36 64.23
C CYS A 363 -3.03 6.68 65.50
N ASN A 364 -2.89 5.35 65.56
CA ASN A 364 -2.68 4.66 66.83
C ASN A 364 -1.78 3.42 66.67
N SER A 365 -1.06 3.13 67.76
CA SER A 365 0.21 2.43 67.86
C SER A 365 0.11 0.97 68.31
N SER A 366 1.16 0.21 67.95
CA SER A 366 1.88 -0.83 68.71
C SER A 366 1.14 -2.04 69.31
N THR A 367 1.61 -3.26 68.98
CA THR A 367 2.21 -4.20 69.97
C THR A 367 3.01 -5.33 69.31
N THR A 368 4.05 -5.74 70.03
CA THR A 368 5.17 -6.66 69.78
C THR A 368 4.88 -8.15 70.04
N SER A 369 5.60 -9.06 69.38
CA SER A 369 6.19 -10.27 69.99
C SER A 369 7.30 -10.92 69.11
N LEU A 370 8.24 -11.59 69.79
CA LEU A 370 9.59 -12.00 69.34
C LEU A 370 9.72 -13.51 69.08
N SER A 371 10.44 -13.87 68.00
CA SER A 371 11.47 -14.95 67.81
C SER A 371 11.11 -16.46 67.94
N PRO A 372 12.00 -17.40 67.51
CA PRO A 372 12.79 -17.52 66.26
C PRO A 372 12.75 -18.96 65.62
N ASP A 373 13.21 -19.14 64.37
CA ASP A 373 14.26 -20.12 64.00
C ASP A 373 14.38 -20.46 62.49
N SER A 374 15.60 -20.25 61.99
CA SER A 374 16.39 -21.08 61.08
C SER A 374 16.09 -21.29 59.57
N ALA A 375 17.19 -21.13 58.82
CA ALA A 375 17.64 -21.88 57.64
C ALA A 375 17.30 -21.40 56.20
N SER A 376 18.32 -20.76 55.61
CA SER A 376 18.88 -20.96 54.27
C SER A 376 17.98 -21.04 53.03
N SER A 377 18.13 -20.07 52.11
CA SER A 377 18.96 -20.23 50.91
C SER A 377 18.76 -19.07 49.92
N SER A 378 19.84 -18.78 49.20
CA SER A 378 20.06 -17.69 48.25
C SER A 378 19.05 -17.58 47.11
N SER A 379 18.46 -16.39 46.91
CA SER A 379 17.72 -16.03 45.70
C SER A 379 18.46 -14.97 44.88
N THR A 380 19.23 -15.39 43.89
CA THR A 380 19.63 -14.56 42.75
C THR A 380 18.46 -14.52 41.75
N SER A 381 17.58 -13.51 41.84
CA SER A 381 16.47 -13.32 40.89
C SER A 381 16.37 -11.91 40.30
N LEU A 382 17.45 -11.14 40.33
CA LEU A 382 17.51 -9.77 39.79
C LEU A 382 18.14 -9.68 38.39
N HIS A 383 17.71 -10.47 37.40
CA HIS A 383 18.10 -10.19 36.00
C HIS A 383 17.08 -10.50 34.88
N LYS A 384 15.91 -11.09 35.15
CA LYS A 384 14.92 -11.39 34.08
C LYS A 384 13.85 -10.31 33.83
N ARG A 385 13.63 -9.36 34.74
CA ARG A 385 12.63 -8.27 34.57
C ARG A 385 13.12 -7.07 33.74
N SER A 386 14.43 -6.89 33.58
CA SER A 386 15.03 -5.77 32.83
C SER A 386 14.95 -5.98 31.31
N LEU A 387 15.14 -7.21 30.84
CA LEU A 387 15.17 -7.53 29.40
C LEU A 387 13.79 -7.46 28.75
N SER A 388 12.71 -7.87 29.44
CA SER A 388 11.34 -7.79 28.91
C SER A 388 10.84 -6.35 28.81
N ARG A 389 11.18 -5.51 29.82
CA ARG A 389 10.84 -4.08 29.84
C ARG A 389 11.58 -3.33 28.72
N ASN A 390 12.88 -3.60 28.53
CA ASN A 390 13.67 -3.01 27.46
C ASN A 390 13.12 -3.36 26.07
N ARG A 391 12.76 -4.64 25.83
CA ARG A 391 12.23 -5.09 24.55
C ARG A 391 10.85 -4.50 24.24
N ALA A 392 9.98 -4.35 25.24
CA ALA A 392 8.70 -3.67 25.11
C ALA A 392 8.86 -2.17 24.80
N THR A 393 9.76 -1.48 25.51
CA THR A 393 10.04 -0.05 25.25
C THR A 393 10.69 0.21 23.89
N GLU A 394 11.53 -0.71 23.40
CA GLU A 394 12.17 -0.58 22.09
C GLU A 394 11.17 -0.82 20.94
N ARG A 395 10.23 -1.76 21.12
CA ARG A 395 9.13 -2.01 20.18
C ARG A 395 8.21 -0.78 20.08
N SER A 396 7.72 -0.26 21.20
CA SER A 396 6.89 0.95 21.25
C SER A 396 7.58 2.17 20.60
N ARG A 397 8.91 2.35 20.79
CA ARG A 397 9.68 3.42 20.12
C ARG A 397 9.81 3.24 18.60
N LYS A 398 9.89 2.00 18.12
CA LYS A 398 9.90 1.68 16.69
C LYS A 398 8.53 1.96 16.07
N ASP A 399 7.47 1.56 16.75
CA ASP A 399 6.08 1.75 16.31
C ASP A 399 5.73 3.25 16.22
N THR A 400 6.08 4.04 17.23
CA THR A 400 5.91 5.51 17.20
C THR A 400 6.73 6.19 16.10
N THR A 401 7.95 5.70 15.82
CA THR A 401 8.77 6.23 14.72
C THR A 401 8.18 5.89 13.37
N LEU A 402 7.69 4.66 13.18
CA LEU A 402 7.04 4.20 11.96
C LEU A 402 5.73 4.96 11.70
N ASN A 403 4.87 5.14 12.72
CA ASN A 403 3.67 5.96 12.63
C ASN A 403 3.98 7.39 12.16
N ARG A 404 5.04 8.01 12.69
CA ARG A 404 5.50 9.33 12.24
C ARG A 404 5.93 9.34 10.78
N TRP A 405 6.65 8.31 10.31
CA TRP A 405 7.05 8.18 8.89
C TRP A 405 5.83 8.06 7.98
N LEU A 406 4.89 7.19 8.33
CA LEU A 406 3.65 6.98 7.58
C LEU A 406 2.81 8.26 7.50
N TYR A 407 2.74 9.03 8.59
CA TYR A 407 1.93 10.25 8.65
C TYR A 407 2.54 11.47 7.92
N LYS A 408 3.85 11.72 8.08
CA LYS A 408 4.51 12.95 7.56
C LYS A 408 5.84 12.73 6.84
N GLY A 409 6.47 11.58 7.01
CA GLY A 409 7.83 11.34 6.54
C GLY A 409 7.89 10.75 5.12
N ASN A 410 9.07 10.26 4.74
CA ASN A 410 9.32 9.58 3.47
C ASN A 410 8.97 8.08 3.58
N VAL A 411 8.12 7.63 2.68
CA VAL A 411 7.68 6.24 2.55
C VAL A 411 7.81 5.84 1.09
N ILE A 412 8.51 4.74 0.82
CA ILE A 412 8.48 4.07 -0.48
C ILE A 412 7.57 2.86 -0.32
N TYR A 413 6.51 2.76 -1.12
CA TYR A 413 5.73 1.55 -1.26
C TYR A 413 6.09 0.85 -2.55
N LYS A 414 6.64 -0.35 -2.45
CA LYS A 414 6.94 -1.20 -3.60
C LYS A 414 5.97 -2.38 -3.66
N SER A 415 5.16 -2.43 -4.71
CA SER A 415 4.28 -3.58 -4.98
C SER A 415 4.72 -4.34 -6.23
N VAL A 416 4.65 -5.67 -6.15
CA VAL A 416 4.77 -6.62 -7.28
C VAL A 416 3.47 -7.42 -7.50
N GLY A 417 2.51 -7.27 -6.60
CA GLY A 417 1.18 -7.86 -6.61
C GLY A 417 1.16 -9.30 -6.10
N MET A 418 0.18 -9.60 -5.23
CA MET A 418 -0.01 -10.93 -4.65
C MET A 418 -1.35 -11.53 -5.02
N GLY A 419 -1.43 -12.87 -5.09
CA GLY A 419 -2.68 -13.59 -5.33
C GLY A 419 -3.77 -13.26 -4.31
N VAL A 420 -3.41 -12.99 -3.05
CA VAL A 420 -4.38 -12.61 -2.00
C VAL A 420 -5.14 -11.33 -2.35
N MET A 421 -4.48 -10.38 -3.03
CA MET A 421 -5.10 -9.12 -3.43
C MET A 421 -6.15 -9.35 -4.51
N ASP A 422 -5.90 -10.29 -5.44
CA ASP A 422 -6.83 -10.64 -6.50
C ASP A 422 -8.02 -11.43 -5.94
N LEU A 423 -7.77 -12.41 -5.06
CA LEU A 423 -8.81 -13.21 -4.39
C LEU A 423 -9.76 -12.31 -3.60
N VAL A 424 -9.23 -11.49 -2.69
CA VAL A 424 -10.05 -10.69 -1.77
C VAL A 424 -10.83 -9.61 -2.51
N ALA A 425 -10.19 -8.89 -3.43
CA ALA A 425 -10.88 -7.87 -4.22
C ALA A 425 -11.94 -8.50 -5.13
N GLY A 426 -11.63 -9.64 -5.77
CA GLY A 426 -12.56 -10.34 -6.65
C GLY A 426 -13.80 -10.87 -5.92
N MET A 427 -13.62 -11.51 -4.76
CA MET A 427 -14.73 -11.98 -3.93
C MET A 427 -15.65 -10.83 -3.52
N HIS A 428 -15.06 -9.71 -3.12
CA HIS A 428 -15.83 -8.53 -2.73
C HIS A 428 -16.57 -7.88 -3.91
N VAL A 429 -15.94 -7.85 -5.11
CA VAL A 429 -16.61 -7.40 -6.34
C VAL A 429 -17.80 -8.30 -6.69
N ILE A 430 -17.69 -9.63 -6.55
CA ILE A 430 -18.83 -10.54 -6.75
C ILE A 430 -19.97 -10.22 -5.79
N LYS A 431 -19.67 -10.04 -4.50
CA LYS A 431 -20.67 -9.70 -3.47
C LYS A 431 -21.41 -8.40 -3.84
N LEU A 432 -20.66 -7.37 -4.21
CA LEU A 432 -21.21 -6.09 -4.63
C LEU A 432 -22.04 -6.20 -5.91
N ALA A 433 -21.54 -6.94 -6.90
CA ALA A 433 -22.23 -7.15 -8.17
C ALA A 433 -23.58 -7.82 -7.98
N LYS A 434 -23.64 -8.88 -7.15
CA LYS A 434 -24.89 -9.55 -6.76
C LYS A 434 -25.85 -8.59 -6.06
N ALA A 435 -25.36 -7.80 -5.09
CA ALA A 435 -26.18 -6.83 -4.37
C ALA A 435 -26.76 -5.74 -5.29
N LYS A 436 -26.03 -5.36 -6.35
CA LYS A 436 -26.46 -4.35 -7.34
C LYS A 436 -27.16 -4.96 -8.56
N GLY A 437 -27.37 -6.28 -8.61
CA GLY A 437 -27.98 -6.97 -9.76
C GLY A 437 -27.18 -6.82 -11.07
N ILE A 438 -25.84 -6.69 -10.97
CA ILE A 438 -24.94 -6.53 -12.12
C ILE A 438 -24.21 -7.84 -12.38
N GLY A 439 -24.21 -8.28 -13.64
CA GLY A 439 -23.53 -9.49 -14.09
C GLY A 439 -24.48 -10.44 -14.81
N MET A 440 -23.95 -11.59 -15.22
CA MET A 440 -24.74 -12.64 -15.85
C MET A 440 -24.55 -13.94 -15.06
N ASP A 441 -25.65 -14.51 -14.58
CA ASP A 441 -25.64 -15.85 -14.00
C ASP A 441 -25.56 -16.91 -15.09
N VAL A 442 -24.60 -17.81 -14.93
CA VAL A 442 -24.42 -18.97 -15.79
C VAL A 442 -24.87 -20.22 -15.01
N PRO A 443 -26.02 -20.82 -15.35
CA PRO A 443 -26.52 -22.02 -14.70
C PRO A 443 -25.67 -23.25 -15.07
N GLY A 444 -25.64 -24.26 -14.20
CA GLY A 444 -24.91 -25.51 -14.44
C GLY A 444 -23.39 -25.44 -14.22
N PHE A 445 -22.89 -24.30 -13.75
CA PHE A 445 -21.56 -24.13 -13.15
C PHE A 445 -21.69 -23.96 -11.65
#